data_AF-A0A2T5GFU1-F1
#
_entry.id   AF-A0A2T5GFU1-F1
#
_cell.length_a   1.000
_cell.length_b   1.000
_cell.length_c   1.000
_cell.angle_alpha   90.00
_cell.angle_beta   90.00
_cell.angle_gamma   90.00
#
_symmetry.space_group_name_H-M   'P 1'
#
loop_
_entity.id
_entity.type
_entity.pdbx_description
1 polymer ?
#
loop_
_entity_poly.entity_id
_entity_poly.type
_entity_poly.pdbx_seq_one_letter_code
_entity_poly.pdbx_strand_id
1 'polypeptide(L)'
;MGPYLIMFAGTGSDGMLRYGLNGLSLRLFGPDLPIGTPIINVLGSFLMGLLDGWFLLRSGSSRGWRLFLTTGGLGGVTTFSTFSLEAALL
;
A
#
# COMPACT_ATOMS: atom_id res chain seq x y z
N MET A 1 1.71 20.46 -12.27
CA MET A 1 1.43 20.31 -10.83
C MET A 1 0.33 19.28 -10.50
N GLY A 2 -0.62 18.99 -11.39
CA GLY A 2 -1.71 18.02 -11.13
C GLY A 2 -1.35 16.61 -10.62
N PRO A 3 -0.39 15.87 -11.22
CA PRO A 3 -0.14 14.48 -10.82
C PRO A 3 0.49 14.31 -9.44
N TYR A 4 1.29 15.28 -8.98
CA TYR A 4 1.90 15.25 -7.65
C TYR A 4 0.86 15.43 -6.54
N LEU A 5 -0.11 16.34 -6.74
CA LEU A 5 -1.21 16.54 -5.80
C LEU A 5 -2.13 15.31 -5.72
N ILE A 6 -2.37 14.65 -6.85
CA ILE A 6 -3.14 13.40 -6.91
C ILE A 6 -2.42 12.30 -6.12
N MET A 7 -1.11 12.14 -6.31
CA MET A 7 -0.33 11.18 -5.53
C MET A 7 -0.35 11.50 -4.03
N PHE A 8 -0.14 12.77 -3.66
CA PHE A 8 -0.15 13.22 -2.27
C PHE A 8 -1.51 12.99 -1.58
N ALA A 9 -2.61 13.26 -2.29
CA ALA A 9 -3.95 13.02 -1.77
C ALA A 9 -4.23 11.52 -1.55
N GLY A 10 -3.65 10.65 -2.39
CA GLY A 10 -3.71 9.19 -2.18
C GLY A 10 -2.93 8.80 -0.93
N THR A 11 -1.61 9.04 -0.94
CA THR A 11 -0.69 8.55 0.10
C THR A 11 -1.03 9.03 1.52
N GLY A 12 -1.68 10.19 1.68
CA GLY A 12 -2.08 10.71 2.99
C GLY A 12 -2.99 9.76 3.78
N SER A 13 -3.96 9.11 3.12
CA SER A 13 -4.86 8.15 3.77
C SER A 13 -4.22 6.80 4.07
N ASP A 14 -3.22 6.41 3.27
CA ASP A 14 -2.68 5.05 3.28
C ASP A 14 -1.66 4.83 4.39
N GLY A 15 -0.89 5.87 4.75
CA GLY A 15 0.02 5.83 5.88
C GLY A 15 -0.71 5.56 7.20
N MET A 16 -1.92 6.11 7.36
CA MET A 16 -2.77 5.87 8.53
C MET A 16 -3.28 4.42 8.57
N LEU A 17 -3.72 3.89 7.43
CA LEU A 17 -4.16 2.50 7.32
C LEU A 17 -3.01 1.54 7.67
N ARG A 18 -1.82 1.77 7.12
CA ARG A 18 -0.63 0.98 7.43
C ARG A 18 -0.29 1.03 8.92
N TYR A 19 -0.28 2.22 9.51
CA TYR A 19 0.00 2.39 10.94
C TYR A 19 -1.02 1.62 11.80
N GLY A 20 -2.30 1.70 11.46
CA GLY A 20 -3.37 0.95 12.14
C GLY A 20 -3.22 -0.56 12.01
N LEU A 21 -2.91 -1.06 10.82
CA LEU A 21 -2.74 -2.49 10.56
C LEU A 21 -1.51 -3.07 11.27
N ASN A 22 -0.39 -2.34 11.28
CA ASN A 22 0.80 -2.74 12.03
C ASN A 22 0.54 -2.72 13.54
N GLY A 23 -0.17 -1.70 14.05
CA GLY A 23 -0.60 -1.64 15.44
C GLY A 23 -1.54 -2.80 15.83
N LEU A 24 -2.45 -3.19 14.94
CA LEU A 24 -3.32 -4.35 15.13
C LEU A 24 -2.53 -5.66 15.14
N SER A 25 -1.56 -5.81 14.23
CA SER A 25 -0.67 -6.98 14.20
C SER A 25 0.08 -7.14 15.51
N LEU A 26 0.64 -6.05 16.05
CA LEU A 26 1.33 -6.07 17.34
C LEU A 26 0.41 -6.51 18.49
N ARG A 27 -0.86 -6.11 18.46
CA ARG A 27 -1.85 -6.51 19.48
C ARG A 27 -2.27 -7.97 19.38
N LEU A 28 -2.37 -8.52 18.17
CA LEU A 28 -2.87 -9.87 17.93
C LEU A 28 -1.78 -10.93 17.99
N PHE A 29 -0.59 -10.63 17.49
CA PHE A 29 0.51 -11.60 17.30
C PHE A 29 1.73 -11.31 18.19
N GLY A 30 1.76 -10.16 18.87
CA GLY A 30 2.89 -9.73 19.68
C GLY A 30 4.06 -9.17 18.84
N PRO A 31 5.10 -8.68 19.51
CA PRO A 31 6.28 -8.10 18.84
C PRO A 31 7.18 -9.16 18.19
N ASP A 32 7.15 -10.40 18.67
CA ASP A 32 8.04 -11.48 18.23
C ASP A 32 7.64 -12.05 16.85
N LEU A 33 6.44 -11.72 16.36
CA LEU A 33 5.92 -12.21 15.09
C LEU A 33 5.29 -11.06 14.28
N PRO A 34 6.11 -10.19 13.65
CA PRO A 34 5.65 -9.01 12.92
C PRO A 34 5.07 -9.37 11.55
N ILE A 35 3.91 -10.06 11.51
CA ILE A 35 3.27 -10.46 10.24
C ILE A 35 2.49 -9.35 9.55
N GLY A 36 2.25 -8.23 10.23
CA GLY A 36 1.49 -7.10 9.69
C GLY A 36 2.07 -6.56 8.39
N THR A 37 3.36 -6.28 8.36
CA THR A 37 4.05 -5.72 7.19
C THR A 37 4.06 -6.69 5.99
N PRO A 38 4.39 -7.99 6.15
CA PRO A 38 4.20 -8.99 5.09
C PRO A 38 2.77 -9.04 4.53
N ILE A 39 1.76 -9.03 5.40
CA ILE A 39 0.35 -9.11 5.00
C ILE A 39 -0.07 -7.91 4.15
N ILE A 40 0.23 -6.69 4.60
CA ILE A 40 -0.14 -5.48 3.84
C ILE A 40 0.59 -5.40 2.50
N ASN A 41 1.83 -5.89 2.42
CA ASN A 41 2.59 -5.93 1.17
C ASN A 41 1.95 -6.90 0.18
N VAL A 42 1.66 -8.13 0.60
CA VAL A 42 1.04 -9.16 -0.26
C VAL A 42 -0.33 -8.69 -0.74
N LEU A 43 -1.19 -8.23 0.18
CA LEU A 43 -2.54 -7.75 -0.17
C LEU A 43 -2.48 -6.51 -1.07
N GLY A 44 -1.62 -5.55 -0.76
CA GLY A 44 -1.46 -4.32 -1.53
C GLY A 44 -0.95 -4.58 -2.94
N SER A 45 0.09 -5.43 -3.10
CA SER A 45 0.60 -5.81 -4.42
C SER A 45 -0.42 -6.62 -5.23
N PHE A 46 -1.18 -7.51 -4.59
CA PHE A 46 -2.25 -8.25 -5.26
C PHE A 46 -3.35 -7.31 -5.77
N LEU A 47 -3.85 -6.40 -4.93
CA LEU A 47 -4.84 -5.39 -5.33
C LEU A 47 -4.32 -4.47 -6.43
N MET A 48 -3.02 -4.14 -6.41
CA MET A 48 -2.40 -3.30 -7.44
C MET A 48 -2.41 -4.01 -8.79
N GLY A 49 -2.09 -5.31 -8.82
CA GLY A 49 -2.18 -6.14 -10.03
C GLY A 49 -3.62 -6.22 -10.58
N LEU A 50 -4.62 -6.41 -9.71
CA LEU A 50 -6.03 -6.42 -10.12
C LEU A 50 -6.48 -5.08 -10.70
N LEU A 51 -6.11 -3.96 -10.06
CA LEU A 51 -6.45 -2.63 -10.54
C LEU A 51 -5.76 -2.31 -11.88
N ASP A 52 -4.49 -2.68 -12.02
CA ASP A 52 -3.76 -2.41 -13.25
C ASP A 52 -4.33 -3.24 -14.42
N GLY A 53 -4.63 -4.52 -14.18
CA GLY A 53 -5.34 -5.37 -15.13
C GLY A 53 -6.71 -4.81 -15.52
N TRP A 54 -7.49 -4.33 -14.55
CA TRP A 54 -8.78 -3.69 -14.81
C TRP A 54 -8.67 -2.42 -15.66
N PHE A 55 -7.65 -1.59 -15.38
CA PHE A 55 -7.39 -0.38 -16.16
C PHE A 55 -6.94 -0.69 -17.59
N LEU A 56 -6.18 -1.76 -17.80
CA LEU A 56 -5.77 -2.22 -19.13
C LEU A 56 -6.98 -2.62 -19.99
N LEU A 57 -8.00 -3.23 -19.38
CA LEU A 57 -9.20 -3.70 -20.08
C LEU A 57 -10.21 -2.58 -20.38
N ARG A 58 -10.09 -1.39 -19.77
CA ARG A 58 -10.98 -0.24 -20.00
C ARG A 58 -10.31 0.83 -20.85
N SER A 59 -10.67 0.88 -22.14
CA SER A 59 -10.32 2.01 -23.00
C SER A 59 -10.92 3.31 -22.45
N GLY A 60 -10.09 4.33 -22.21
CA GLY A 60 -10.54 5.64 -21.72
C GLY A 60 -10.49 5.84 -20.20
N SER A 61 -9.84 4.94 -19.44
CA SER A 61 -9.59 5.19 -18.02
C SER A 61 -8.82 6.50 -17.80
N SER A 62 -9.28 7.29 -16.83
CA SER A 62 -8.59 8.50 -16.38
C SER A 62 -7.22 8.14 -15.79
N ARG A 63 -6.16 8.65 -16.42
CA ARG A 63 -4.78 8.55 -15.94
C ARG A 63 -4.64 9.03 -14.48
N GLY A 64 -5.46 10.00 -14.06
CA GLY A 64 -5.50 10.50 -12.69
C GLY A 64 -5.95 9.44 -11.69
N TRP A 65 -7.02 8.70 -11.99
CA TRP A 65 -7.51 7.61 -11.12
C TRP A 65 -6.51 6.45 -11.01
N ARG A 66 -5.83 6.12 -12.11
CA ARG A 66 -4.77 5.11 -12.07
C ARG A 66 -3.64 5.53 -11.15
N LEU A 67 -3.14 6.76 -11.29
CA LEU A 67 -2.10 7.33 -10.41
C LEU A 67 -2.54 7.40 -8.94
N PHE A 68 -3.77 7.85 -8.69
CA PHE A 68 -4.34 7.96 -7.35
C PHE A 68 -4.40 6.60 -6.65
N LEU A 69 -4.97 5.57 -7.29
CA LEU A 69 -5.21 4.28 -6.65
C LEU A 69 -3.96 3.39 -6.57
N THR A 70 -3.09 3.47 -7.59
CA THR A 70 -1.87 2.64 -7.62
C THR A 70 -0.75 3.32 -6.84
N THR A 71 -0.11 4.35 -7.40
CA THR A 71 1.06 5.01 -6.79
C THR A 71 0.71 5.74 -5.50
N GLY A 72 -0.44 6.41 -5.43
CA GLY A 72 -0.92 7.07 -4.22
C GLY A 72 -1.35 6.05 -3.16
N GLY A 73 -2.52 5.44 -3.41
CA GLY A 73 -3.23 4.45 -2.62
C GLY A 73 -2.36 3.27 -2.17
N LEU A 74 -2.30 2.27 -3.03
CA LEU A 74 -1.63 1.00 -2.72
C LEU A 74 -0.11 1.16 -2.54
N GLY A 75 0.50 2.12 -3.23
CA GLY A 75 1.91 2.49 -3.05
C GLY A 75 2.20 3.06 -1.66
N GLY A 76 1.26 3.81 -1.06
CA GLY A 76 1.40 4.32 0.31
C GLY A 76 1.20 3.25 1.38
N VAL A 77 0.31 2.27 1.14
CA VAL A 77 0.04 1.17 2.08
C VAL A 77 1.21 0.19 2.13
N THR A 78 1.79 -0.15 0.99
CA THR A 78 2.91 -1.09 0.91
C THR A 78 4.24 -0.45 1.33
N THR A 79 5.20 -1.25 1.82
CA THR A 79 6.51 -0.77 2.29
C THR A 79 7.59 -1.84 2.21
N PHE A 80 8.66 -1.56 1.45
CA PHE A 80 9.84 -2.42 1.42
C PHE A 80 10.82 -2.12 2.57
N SER A 81 10.94 -0.85 2.99
CA SER A 81 11.88 -0.45 4.03
C SER A 81 11.54 -1.05 5.39
N THR A 82 10.26 -1.03 5.77
CA THR A 82 9.79 -1.64 7.02
C THR A 82 9.97 -3.15 6.99
N PHE A 83 9.60 -3.80 5.89
CA PHE A 83 9.79 -5.24 5.71
C PHE A 83 11.25 -5.65 5.83
N SER A 84 12.15 -4.90 5.19
CA SER A 84 13.59 -5.18 5.22
C SER A 84 14.17 -5.02 6.62
N LEU A 85 13.71 -4.00 7.37
CA LEU A 85 14.12 -3.80 8.76
C LEU A 85 13.65 -4.94 9.66
N GLU A 86 12.38 -5.32 9.57
CA GLU A 86 11.84 -6.47 10.32
C GLU A 86 12.57 -7.76 9.98
N ALA A 87 12.82 -8.03 8.69
CA ALA A 87 13.56 -9.21 8.25
C ALA A 87 15.02 -9.24 8.72
N ALA A 88 15.64 -8.08 8.96
CA ALA A 88 17.01 -7.98 9.46
C ALA A 88 17.10 -8.08 10.99
N LEU A 89 16.00 -7.86 11.71
CA LEU A 89 15.93 -7.90 13.18
C LEU A 89 15.45 -9.25 13.74
N LEU A 90 14.85 -10.11 12.89
CA LEU A 90 14.48 -11.50 13.19
C LEU A 90 15.69 -12.44 13.03
#